data_AF-A0AAW1MK62-F1
#
_entry.id   AF-A0AAW1MK62-F1
#
_cell.length_a   1.000
_cell.length_b   1.000
_cell.length_c   1.000
_cell.angle_alpha   90.00
_cell.angle_beta   90.00
_cell.angle_gamma   90.00
#
_symmetry.space_group_name_H-M   'P 1'
#
loop_
_entity.id
_entity.type
_entity.pdbx_description
1 polymer ?
#
loop_
_entity_poly.entity_id
_entity_poly.type
_entity_poly.pdbx_seq_one_letter_code
_entity_poly.pdbx_strand_id
1 'polypeptide(L)'
;MCKNNLDKAKIKFENYVEARSIYGHIFQNRFLEEDAFKDSLTHRCLAVVPQLTEDCYRILILKIPKNNMSGEDFYECMRYILLNADFGLANTSEAGHICIIDCTFLPEKLKQRIQIHNSPEDLLECFPPEYIPKEFGGKSQHCDQNSDNWRRFFIENRIWIRKHDEMKMRD
;
A
#
# COMPACT_ATOMS: atom_id res chain seq x y z
N MET A 1 6.69 1.33 15.76
CA MET A 1 7.64 2.43 16.09
C MET A 1 8.81 1.97 16.95
N CYS A 2 9.96 2.65 16.90
CA CYS A 2 11.16 2.31 17.69
C CYS A 2 11.08 2.73 19.16
N LYS A 3 9.98 3.36 19.60
CA LYS A 3 9.75 3.79 20.99
C LYS A 3 10.95 4.55 21.58
N ASN A 4 11.51 5.48 20.81
CA ASN A 4 12.70 6.28 21.15
C ASN A 4 13.98 5.46 21.43
N ASN A 5 14.04 4.21 21.01
CA ASN A 5 15.26 3.40 21.10
C ASN A 5 16.14 3.65 19.86
N LEU A 6 17.31 4.25 20.07
CA LEU A 6 18.24 4.65 19.01
C LEU A 6 18.83 3.46 18.26
N ASP A 7 19.19 2.38 18.96
CA ASP A 7 19.75 1.18 18.33
C ASP A 7 18.75 0.52 17.38
N LYS A 8 17.48 0.42 17.82
CA LYS A 8 16.39 -0.09 16.98
C LYS A 8 16.12 0.83 15.78
N ALA A 9 16.24 2.15 15.96
CA ALA A 9 16.09 3.10 14.87
C ALA A 9 17.22 2.97 13.85
N LYS A 10 18.47 2.85 14.32
CA LYS A 10 19.66 2.64 13.47
C LYS A 10 19.53 1.37 12.63
N ILE A 11 19.22 0.23 13.25
CA ILE A 11 19.07 -1.05 12.54
C ILE A 11 17.99 -0.95 11.46
N LYS A 12 16.84 -0.34 11.76
CA LYS A 12 15.77 -0.19 10.76
C LYS A 12 16.15 0.75 9.63
N PHE A 13 16.90 1.80 9.92
CA PHE A 13 17.40 2.72 8.92
C PHE A 13 18.41 2.02 7.99
N GLU A 14 19.36 1.27 8.56
CA GLU A 14 20.34 0.48 7.80
C GLU A 14 19.63 -0.54 6.89
N ASN A 15 18.68 -1.32 7.43
CA ASN A 15 17.88 -2.27 6.64
C ASN A 15 17.10 -1.58 5.51
N TYR A 16 16.60 -0.37 5.74
CA TYR A 16 15.88 0.39 4.73
C TYR A 16 16.80 0.86 3.60
N VAL A 17 18.00 1.37 3.94
CA VAL A 17 19.02 1.76 2.94
C VAL A 17 19.48 0.56 2.13
N GLU A 18 19.73 -0.58 2.78
CA GLU A 18 20.10 -1.83 2.11
C GLU A 18 18.98 -2.32 1.17
N ALA A 19 17.74 -2.38 1.65
CA ALA A 19 16.59 -2.79 0.84
C ALA A 19 16.40 -1.87 -0.38
N ARG A 20 16.63 -0.56 -0.22
CA ARG A 20 16.56 0.41 -1.33
C ARG A 20 17.68 0.20 -2.36
N SER A 21 18.85 -0.24 -1.93
CA SER A 21 19.96 -0.61 -2.82
C SER A 21 19.66 -1.90 -3.59
N ILE A 22 19.22 -2.96 -2.88
CA ILE A 22 18.93 -4.28 -3.47
C ILE A 22 17.72 -4.23 -4.39
N TYR A 23 16.65 -3.55 -3.96
CA TYR A 23 15.37 -3.50 -4.67
C TYR A 23 15.14 -2.14 -5.32
N GLY A 24 16.16 -1.53 -5.92
CA GLY A 24 16.06 -0.19 -6.51
C GLY A 24 14.86 0.00 -7.45
N HIS A 25 14.46 -1.04 -8.18
CA HIS A 25 13.31 -1.03 -9.09
C HIS A 25 11.94 -0.76 -8.42
N ILE A 26 11.77 -0.97 -7.11
CA ILE A 26 10.55 -0.58 -6.38
C ILE A 26 10.66 0.79 -5.68
N PHE A 27 11.86 1.38 -5.63
CA PHE A 27 12.13 2.67 -4.97
C PHE A 27 12.49 3.81 -5.93
N GLN A 28 12.48 3.54 -7.24
CA GLN A 28 12.81 4.46 -8.31
C GLN A 28 11.71 4.43 -9.38
N ASN A 29 11.65 5.49 -10.21
CA ASN A 29 10.68 5.64 -11.29
C ASN A 29 9.23 5.46 -10.79
N ARG A 30 8.93 6.10 -9.66
CA ARG A 30 7.62 6.04 -9.00
C ARG A 30 6.63 7.05 -9.56
N PHE A 31 7.09 7.85 -10.50
CA PHE A 31 6.26 8.73 -11.29
C PHE A 31 5.41 7.92 -12.28
N LEU A 32 4.15 8.32 -12.37
CA LEU A 32 3.19 7.75 -13.29
C LEU A 32 2.75 8.80 -14.28
N GLU A 33 2.96 8.51 -15.56
CA GLU A 33 2.16 9.14 -16.60
C GLU A 33 0.71 8.66 -16.46
N GLU A 34 -0.24 9.56 -16.70
CA GLU A 34 -1.68 9.34 -16.43
C GLU A 34 -2.22 8.06 -17.10
N ASP A 35 -1.76 7.79 -18.32
CA ASP A 35 -2.22 6.65 -19.12
C ASP A 35 -1.62 5.32 -18.62
N ALA A 36 -0.39 5.34 -18.10
CA ALA A 36 0.27 4.14 -17.57
C ALA A 36 -0.46 3.61 -16.31
N PHE A 37 -1.06 4.50 -15.51
CA PHE A 37 -1.78 4.05 -14.31
C PHE A 37 -3.16 3.46 -14.62
N LYS A 38 -3.87 4.00 -15.63
CA LYS A 38 -5.22 3.52 -15.99
C LYS A 38 -5.22 2.05 -16.40
N ASP A 39 -4.19 1.63 -17.12
CA ASP A 39 -4.07 0.25 -17.60
C ASP A 39 -3.31 -0.65 -16.61
N SER A 40 -2.67 -0.08 -15.58
CA SER A 40 -1.91 -0.85 -14.60
C SER A 40 -2.79 -1.82 -13.80
N LEU A 41 -2.26 -3.01 -13.53
CA LEU A 41 -2.88 -3.94 -12.60
C LEU A 41 -3.00 -3.31 -11.20
N THR A 42 -2.05 -2.45 -10.82
CA THR A 42 -2.10 -1.75 -9.53
C THR A 42 -3.39 -0.97 -9.34
N HIS A 43 -3.83 -0.17 -10.30
CA HIS A 43 -5.07 0.61 -10.19
C HIS A 43 -6.29 -0.30 -9.92
N ARG A 44 -6.26 -1.54 -10.39
CA ARG A 44 -7.34 -2.52 -10.16
C ARG A 44 -7.18 -3.31 -8.86
N CYS A 45 -5.97 -3.37 -8.31
CA CYS A 45 -5.65 -4.22 -7.17
C CYS A 45 -5.54 -3.45 -5.85
N LEU A 46 -5.14 -2.18 -5.86
CA LEU A 46 -4.88 -1.40 -4.64
C LEU A 46 -5.98 -0.36 -4.40
N ALA A 47 -6.77 -0.61 -3.36
CA ALA A 47 -7.73 0.34 -2.82
C ALA A 47 -7.19 0.98 -1.54
N VAL A 48 -7.36 2.31 -1.43
CA VAL A 48 -6.98 3.06 -0.22
C VAL A 48 -8.25 3.54 0.46
N VAL A 49 -8.47 3.13 1.71
CA VAL A 49 -9.62 3.60 2.48
C VAL A 49 -9.37 5.06 2.87
N PRO A 50 -10.27 6.00 2.55
CA PRO A 50 -10.02 7.43 2.73
C PRO A 50 -10.01 7.88 4.19
N GLN A 51 -10.68 7.14 5.07
CA GLN A 51 -10.74 7.42 6.50
C GLN A 51 -9.61 6.70 7.24
N LEU A 52 -9.10 7.33 8.30
CA LEU A 52 -8.18 6.68 9.23
C LEU A 52 -8.97 5.91 10.28
N THR A 53 -8.34 4.87 10.83
CA THR A 53 -8.83 4.21 12.05
C THR A 53 -8.76 5.18 13.24
N GLU A 54 -9.42 4.85 14.36
CA GLU A 54 -9.29 5.60 15.62
C GLU A 54 -7.84 5.74 16.08
N ASP A 55 -7.04 4.68 15.88
CA ASP A 55 -5.59 4.68 16.16
C ASP A 55 -4.72 5.36 15.06
N CYS A 56 -5.34 6.14 14.17
CA CYS A 56 -4.70 6.89 13.08
C CYS A 56 -3.96 6.02 12.04
N TYR A 57 -4.36 4.77 11.81
CA TYR A 57 -3.82 3.95 10.72
C TYR A 57 -4.60 4.15 9.42
N ARG A 58 -3.88 4.13 8.30
CA ARG A 58 -4.44 4.06 6.95
C ARG A 58 -4.69 2.61 6.56
N ILE A 59 -5.90 2.27 6.14
CA ILE A 59 -6.20 0.92 5.62
C ILE A 59 -5.96 0.89 4.11
N LEU A 60 -5.11 -0.06 3.70
CA LEU A 60 -4.84 -0.42 2.32
C LEU A 60 -5.45 -1.79 2.06
N ILE A 61 -6.09 -1.95 0.91
CA ILE A 61 -6.74 -3.20 0.53
C ILE A 61 -6.16 -3.64 -0.80
N LEU A 62 -5.50 -4.80 -0.79
CA LEU A 62 -4.93 -5.43 -1.95
C LEU A 62 -5.84 -6.57 -2.41
N LYS A 63 -6.63 -6.34 -3.45
CA LYS A 63 -7.50 -7.32 -4.08
C LYS A 63 -6.76 -7.98 -5.24
N ILE A 64 -6.39 -9.25 -5.08
CA ILE A 64 -5.66 -9.99 -6.12
C ILE A 64 -6.66 -10.57 -7.14
N PRO A 65 -6.54 -10.28 -8.44
CA PRO A 65 -7.44 -10.82 -9.46
C PRO A 65 -7.28 -12.34 -9.62
N LYS A 66 -8.37 -12.99 -10.05
CA LYS A 66 -8.57 -14.46 -10.09
C LYS A 66 -7.49 -15.27 -10.81
N ASN A 67 -6.72 -14.64 -11.71
CA ASN A 67 -5.49 -15.13 -12.33
C ASN A 67 -4.75 -13.91 -12.90
N ASN A 68 -3.42 -13.94 -12.96
CA ASN A 68 -2.54 -12.95 -13.64
C ASN A 68 -1.85 -11.88 -12.79
N MET A 69 -1.49 -12.14 -11.53
CA MET A 69 -0.46 -11.31 -10.88
C MET A 69 0.91 -11.94 -11.13
N SER A 70 1.69 -11.36 -12.05
CA SER A 70 3.10 -11.68 -12.23
C SER A 70 3.94 -11.11 -11.08
N GLY A 71 5.21 -11.49 -10.99
CA GLY A 71 6.14 -10.87 -10.06
C GLY A 71 6.31 -9.36 -10.32
N GLU A 72 6.24 -8.93 -11.58
CA GLU A 72 6.32 -7.53 -11.97
C GLU A 72 5.11 -6.75 -11.45
N ASP A 73 3.90 -7.27 -11.61
CA ASP A 73 2.67 -6.67 -11.08
C ASP A 73 2.71 -6.51 -9.54
N PHE A 74 3.30 -7.50 -8.85
CA PHE A 74 3.50 -7.41 -7.41
C PHE A 74 4.50 -6.31 -7.03
N TYR A 75 5.61 -6.19 -7.76
CA TYR A 75 6.58 -5.12 -7.55
C TYR A 75 6.00 -3.74 -7.83
N GLU A 76 5.12 -3.62 -8.84
CA GLU A 76 4.36 -2.40 -9.06
C GLU A 76 3.46 -2.09 -7.86
N CYS A 77 2.66 -3.04 -7.39
CA CYS A 77 1.80 -2.85 -6.21
C CYS A 77 2.62 -2.38 -4.98
N MET A 78 3.77 -3.02 -4.74
CA MET A 78 4.70 -2.64 -3.67
C MET A 78 5.22 -1.21 -3.84
N ARG A 79 5.58 -0.80 -5.07
CA ARG A 79 6.02 0.56 -5.38
C ARG A 79 4.98 1.59 -4.97
N TYR A 80 3.69 1.33 -5.21
CA TYR A 80 2.60 2.25 -4.85
C TYR A 80 2.25 2.26 -3.37
N ILE A 81 2.33 1.11 -2.70
CA ILE A 81 2.19 1.03 -1.24
C ILE A 81 3.29 1.87 -0.58
N LEU A 82 4.53 1.75 -1.04
CA LEU A 82 5.65 2.54 -0.53
C LEU A 82 5.50 4.03 -0.84
N LEU A 83 4.98 4.40 -2.01
CA LEU A 83 4.70 5.79 -2.34
C LEU A 83 3.58 6.38 -1.47
N ASN A 84 2.53 5.61 -1.16
CA ASN A 84 1.49 6.01 -0.22
C ASN A 84 2.08 6.22 1.19
N ALA A 85 2.95 5.31 1.64
CA ALA A 85 3.62 5.42 2.92
C ALA A 85 4.52 6.66 3.00
N ASP A 86 5.31 6.94 1.96
CA ASP A 86 6.13 8.14 1.87
C ASP A 86 5.29 9.42 1.90
N PHE A 87 4.17 9.45 1.16
CA PHE A 87 3.26 10.59 1.18
C PHE A 87 2.68 10.80 2.58
N GLY A 88 2.23 9.73 3.24
CA GLY A 88 1.69 9.77 4.59
C GLY A 88 2.72 10.29 5.59
N LEU A 89 3.94 9.76 5.56
CA LEU A 89 5.05 10.21 6.42
C LEU A 89 5.40 11.69 6.23
N ALA A 90 5.30 12.21 5.00
CA ALA A 90 5.71 13.58 4.69
C ALA A 90 4.61 14.62 4.89
N ASN A 91 3.33 14.24 4.71
CA ASN A 91 2.23 15.20 4.58
C ASN A 91 1.06 14.93 5.52
N THR A 92 1.03 13.80 6.24
CA THR A 92 -0.09 13.42 7.10
C THR A 92 0.37 13.05 8.51
N SER A 93 -0.58 12.83 9.40
CA SER A 93 -0.34 12.41 10.79
C SER A 93 -0.68 10.93 11.00
N GLU A 94 -0.52 10.12 9.95
CA GLU A 94 -0.79 8.68 10.00
C GLU A 94 0.21 7.97 10.92
N ALA A 95 -0.30 7.11 11.80
CA ALA A 95 0.51 6.25 12.66
C ALA A 95 1.19 5.11 11.87
N GLY A 96 0.67 4.79 10.68
CA GLY A 96 1.16 3.78 9.76
C GLY A 96 0.05 3.20 8.89
N HIS A 97 0.30 2.03 8.32
CA HIS A 97 -0.63 1.34 7.42
C HIS A 97 -1.05 -0.01 7.98
N ILE A 98 -2.30 -0.37 7.75
CA ILE A 98 -2.83 -1.73 7.90
C ILE A 98 -3.16 -2.22 6.49
N CYS A 99 -2.55 -3.34 6.09
CA CYS A 99 -2.77 -3.93 4.77
C CYS A 99 -3.66 -5.16 4.89
N ILE A 100 -4.84 -5.11 4.26
CA ILE A 100 -5.76 -6.23 4.11
C ILE A 100 -5.51 -6.82 2.72
N ILE A 101 -5.15 -8.09 2.64
CA ILE A 101 -4.79 -8.76 1.38
C ILE A 101 -5.79 -9.88 1.13
N ASP A 102 -6.49 -9.82 -0.01
CA ASP A 102 -7.25 -10.96 -0.52
C ASP A 102 -6.28 -12.05 -0.98
N CYS A 103 -6.09 -13.04 -0.13
CA CYS A 103 -5.12 -14.13 -0.33
C CYS A 103 -5.69 -15.30 -1.15
N THR A 104 -6.93 -15.19 -1.67
CA THR A 104 -7.63 -16.29 -2.37
C THR A 104 -6.78 -16.88 -3.51
N PHE A 105 -6.03 -16.02 -4.22
CA PHE A 105 -5.23 -16.41 -5.38
C PHE A 105 -3.71 -16.33 -5.14
N LEU A 106 -3.26 -16.26 -3.88
CA LEU A 106 -1.83 -16.28 -3.59
C LEU A 106 -1.22 -17.68 -3.84
N PRO A 107 0.00 -17.76 -4.40
CA PRO A 107 0.78 -18.99 -4.41
C PRO A 107 1.01 -19.52 -2.99
N GLU A 108 0.95 -20.85 -2.82
CA GLU A 108 1.03 -21.52 -1.51
C GLU A 108 2.29 -21.17 -0.71
N LYS A 109 3.40 -20.88 -1.40
CA LYS A 109 4.67 -20.45 -0.78
C LYS A 109 4.57 -19.09 -0.08
N LEU A 110 3.68 -18.21 -0.51
CA LEU A 110 3.47 -16.89 0.09
C LEU A 110 2.44 -16.94 1.23
N LYS A 111 1.45 -17.82 1.14
CA LYS A 111 0.43 -18.04 2.18
C LYS A 111 1.01 -18.40 3.55
N GLN A 112 2.12 -19.14 3.58
CA GLN A 112 2.79 -19.58 4.82
C GLN A 112 3.39 -18.43 5.67
N ARG A 113 3.43 -17.19 5.15
CA ARG A 113 4.07 -16.03 5.82
C ARG A 113 3.07 -14.94 6.22
N ILE A 114 1.77 -15.21 6.12
CA ILE A 114 0.69 -14.25 6.33
C ILE A 114 -0.33 -14.85 7.30
N GLN A 115 -0.91 -14.05 8.20
CA GLN A 115 -2.08 -14.49 8.96
C GLN A 115 -3.29 -14.51 8.02
N ILE A 116 -3.83 -15.70 7.80
CA ILE A 116 -4.96 -15.92 6.89
C ILE A 116 -6.24 -15.97 7.72
N HIS A 117 -7.21 -15.15 7.33
CA HIS A 117 -8.57 -15.21 7.85
C HIS A 117 -9.40 -16.19 6.99
N ASN A 118 -10.35 -16.89 7.60
CA ASN A 118 -11.10 -17.96 6.93
C ASN A 118 -12.17 -17.40 5.99
N SER A 119 -12.66 -16.20 6.29
CA SER A 119 -13.66 -15.51 5.48
C SER A 119 -13.42 -14.00 5.45
N PRO A 120 -13.83 -13.28 4.39
CA PRO A 120 -13.85 -11.81 4.40
C PRO A 120 -14.69 -11.23 5.53
N GLU A 121 -15.73 -11.94 5.96
CA GLU A 121 -16.61 -11.54 7.06
C GLU A 121 -15.89 -11.51 8.41
N ASP A 122 -14.84 -12.33 8.61
CA ASP A 122 -13.98 -12.31 9.81
C ASP A 122 -13.28 -10.95 9.98
N LEU A 123 -13.14 -10.15 8.91
CA LEU A 123 -12.57 -8.81 8.98
C LEU A 123 -13.44 -7.87 9.82
N LEU A 124 -14.75 -8.12 9.91
CA LEU A 124 -15.69 -7.32 10.71
C LEU A 124 -15.54 -7.59 12.22
N GLU A 125 -14.91 -8.70 12.61
CA GLU A 125 -14.52 -8.95 14.00
C GLU A 125 -13.29 -8.11 14.40
N CYS A 126 -12.45 -7.76 13.41
CA CYS A 126 -11.20 -7.03 13.60
C CYS A 126 -11.36 -5.51 13.42
N PHE A 127 -12.25 -5.10 12.52
CA PHE A 127 -12.40 -3.70 12.11
C PHE A 127 -13.88 -3.29 12.04
N PRO A 128 -14.20 -2.04 12.43
CA PRO A 128 -15.52 -1.47 12.20
C PRO A 128 -15.98 -1.61 10.73
N PRO A 129 -17.26 -1.92 10.46
CA PRO A 129 -17.78 -2.07 9.10
C PRO A 129 -17.52 -0.88 8.20
N GLU A 130 -17.44 0.33 8.75
CA GLU A 130 -17.21 1.59 8.04
C GLU A 130 -15.85 1.62 7.31
N TYR A 131 -14.89 0.82 7.75
CA TYR A 131 -13.57 0.71 7.11
C TYR A 131 -13.52 -0.39 6.04
N ILE A 132 -14.41 -1.37 6.13
CA ILE A 132 -14.42 -2.54 5.26
C ILE A 132 -15.28 -2.25 4.01
N PRO A 133 -14.77 -2.48 2.78
CA PRO A 133 -15.54 -2.33 1.55
C PRO A 133 -16.83 -3.16 1.54
N LYS A 134 -17.84 -2.67 0.83
CA LYS A 134 -19.12 -3.37 0.62
C LYS A 134 -18.99 -4.80 0.12
N GLU A 135 -18.01 -5.06 -0.73
CA GLU A 135 -17.75 -6.39 -1.30
C GLU A 135 -17.17 -7.41 -0.30
N PHE A 136 -16.72 -6.95 0.87
CA PHE A 136 -16.28 -7.78 1.99
C PHE A 136 -17.26 -7.69 3.18
N GLY A 137 -18.53 -7.34 2.91
CA GLY A 137 -19.58 -7.28 3.94
C GLY A 137 -19.59 -6.00 4.79
N GLY A 138 -18.73 -5.02 4.49
CA GLY A 138 -18.68 -3.74 5.22
C GLY A 138 -19.56 -2.63 4.62
N LYS A 139 -19.29 -1.39 5.04
CA LYS A 139 -20.03 -0.17 4.66
C LYS A 139 -19.18 0.86 3.91
N SER A 140 -17.87 0.65 3.77
CA SER A 140 -16.98 1.51 2.98
C SER A 140 -17.31 1.44 1.49
N GLN A 141 -16.76 2.38 0.71
CA GLN A 141 -16.89 2.38 -0.74
C GLN A 141 -16.35 1.08 -1.37
N HIS A 142 -16.81 0.75 -2.57
CA HIS A 142 -16.26 -0.37 -3.35
C HIS A 142 -14.77 -0.15 -3.63
N CYS A 143 -13.99 -1.23 -3.73
CA CYS A 143 -12.55 -1.15 -3.98
C CYS A 143 -12.25 -0.38 -5.27
N ASP A 144 -13.01 -0.62 -6.33
CA ASP A 144 -12.85 0.10 -7.61
C ASP A 144 -13.05 1.62 -7.45
N GLN A 145 -13.99 2.03 -6.61
CA GLN A 145 -14.22 3.45 -6.35
C GLN A 145 -13.09 4.06 -5.52
N ASN A 146 -12.61 3.33 -4.51
CA ASN A 146 -11.47 3.74 -3.70
C ASN A 146 -10.19 3.84 -4.52
N SER A 147 -9.97 2.90 -5.45
CA SER A 147 -8.81 2.89 -6.32
C SER A 147 -8.85 4.02 -7.35
N ASP A 148 -10.03 4.36 -7.87
CA ASP A 148 -10.24 5.54 -8.73
C ASP A 148 -9.97 6.85 -7.99
N ASN A 149 -10.45 6.98 -6.75
CA ASN A 149 -10.17 8.15 -5.93
C ASN A 149 -8.67 8.28 -5.67
N TRP A 150 -8.01 7.15 -5.39
CA TRP A 150 -6.58 7.11 -5.18
C TRP A 150 -5.78 7.46 -6.44
N ARG A 151 -6.23 7.01 -7.62
CA ARG A 151 -5.66 7.44 -8.90
C ARG A 151 -5.66 8.96 -9.03
N ARG A 152 -6.83 9.58 -8.83
CA ARG A 152 -6.99 11.04 -8.97
C ARG A 152 -6.05 11.77 -8.01
N PHE A 153 -5.97 11.30 -6.77
CA PHE A 153 -5.06 11.84 -5.78
C PHE A 153 -3.60 11.84 -6.26
N PHE A 154 -3.09 10.74 -6.82
CA PHE A 154 -1.70 10.71 -7.32
C PHE A 154 -1.48 11.65 -8.52
N ILE A 155 -2.46 11.75 -9.43
CA ILE A 155 -2.39 12.68 -10.57
C ILE A 155 -2.32 14.15 -10.09
N GLU A 156 -3.14 14.50 -9.10
CA GLU A 156 -3.17 15.82 -8.48
C GLU A 156 -1.84 16.13 -7.77
N ASN A 157 -1.22 15.12 -7.15
CA ASN A 157 0.02 15.26 -6.39
C ASN A 157 1.30 14.93 -7.20
N ARG A 158 1.20 14.78 -8.52
CA ARG A 158 2.30 14.32 -9.40
C ARG A 158 3.58 15.13 -9.30
N ILE A 159 3.46 16.44 -9.04
CA ILE A 159 4.62 17.34 -8.88
C ILE A 159 5.38 17.00 -7.59
N TRP A 160 4.66 16.74 -6.50
CA TRP A 160 5.25 16.32 -5.23
C TRP A 160 5.93 14.96 -5.40
N ILE A 161 5.25 14.00 -6.03
CA ILE A 161 5.77 12.66 -6.28
C ILE A 161 7.08 12.73 -7.07
N ARG A 162 7.10 13.51 -8.16
CA ARG A 162 8.30 13.69 -8.98
C ARG A 162 9.47 14.25 -8.17
N LYS A 163 9.23 15.34 -7.42
CA LYS A 163 10.26 15.94 -6.57
C LYS A 163 10.76 14.95 -5.52
N HIS A 164 9.86 14.17 -4.94
CA HIS A 164 10.19 13.16 -3.92
C HIS A 164 10.98 11.99 -4.50
N ASP A 165 10.69 11.57 -5.73
CA ASP A 165 11.42 10.51 -6.42
C ASP A 165 12.83 10.95 -6.85
N GLU A 166 12.98 12.22 -7.22
CA GLU A 166 14.27 12.84 -7.57
C GLU A 166 15.14 13.13 -6.33
N MET A 167 14.60 13.04 -5.10
CA MET A 167 15.39 13.23 -3.89
C MET A 167 16.43 12.11 -3.73
N LYS A 168 17.70 12.49 -3.90
CA LYS A 168 18.84 11.65 -3.56
C LYS A 168 19.02 11.65 -2.05
N MET A 169 19.21 10.47 -1.47
CA MET A 169 19.80 10.38 -0.14
C MET A 169 21.20 10.97 -0.24
N ARG A 170 21.52 11.93 0.63
CA ARG A 170 22.87 12.45 0.73
C ARG A 170 23.73 11.34 1.33
N ASP A 171 24.87 11.09 0.68
CA ASP A 171 25.91 10.17 1.17
C ASP A 171 26.41 10.57 2.56
#